data_AF-A0A0G1ANW9-F1
#
_entry.id   AF-A0A0G1ANW9-F1
#
_cell.length_a   1.000
_cell.length_b   1.000
_cell.length_c   1.000
_cell.angle_alpha   90.00
_cell.angle_beta   90.00
_cell.angle_gamma   90.00
#
_symmetry.space_group_name_H-M   'P 1'
#
loop_
_entity.id
_entity.type
_entity.pdbx_description
1 polymer ?
#
loop_
_entity_poly.entity_id
_entity_poly.type
_entity_poly.pdbx_seq_one_letter_code
_entity_poly.pdbx_strand_id
1 'polypeptide(L)' 'MENTTMGPAGLGPAAILKKFFGLLPGETLFEFSAELKELSPKEKRELAELAAKELGVMLAPEMPK' A
#
# COMPACT_ATOMS: atom_id res chain seq x y z
N MET A 1 15.77 28.83 -9.84
CA MET A 1 14.63 28.23 -9.10
C MET A 1 14.92 26.75 -9.01
N GLU A 2 15.56 26.31 -7.94
CA GLU A 2 15.86 24.89 -7.72
C GLU A 2 14.63 24.26 -7.08
N ASN A 3 13.94 23.42 -7.85
CA ASN A 3 12.75 22.74 -7.39
C ASN A 3 13.22 21.50 -6.61
N THR A 4 13.25 21.61 -5.28
CA THR A 4 13.56 20.53 -4.34
C THR A 4 12.71 19.31 -4.65
N THR A 5 13.30 18.34 -5.35
CA THR A 5 12.62 17.08 -5.66
C THR A 5 12.62 16.28 -4.37
N MET A 6 11.55 16.43 -3.58
CA MET A 6 11.24 15.49 -2.52
C MET A 6 11.32 14.10 -3.15
N GLY A 7 12.06 13.17 -2.53
CA GLY A 7 12.12 11.78 -2.99
C GLY A 7 10.72 11.22 -3.21
N PRO A 8 10.54 10.19 -4.06
CA PRO A 8 9.23 9.70 -4.42
C PRO A 8 8.44 9.39 -3.14
N ALA A 9 7.31 10.08 -2.94
CA ALA A 9 6.42 9.79 -1.84
C ALA A 9 6.10 8.29 -1.85
N GLY A 10 6.42 7.58 -0.76
CA GLY A 10 6.15 6.15 -0.65
C GLY A 10 4.66 5.86 -0.87
N LEU A 11 4.35 4.65 -1.34
CA LEU A 11 2.95 4.24 -1.51
C LEU A 11 2.35 3.84 -0.17
N GLY A 12 1.07 4.16 0.06
CA GLY A 12 0.36 3.71 1.25
C GLY A 12 0.12 2.19 1.24
N PRO A 13 -0.05 1.55 2.41
CA PRO A 13 -0.22 0.09 2.50
C PRO A 13 -1.27 -0.48 1.55
N ALA A 14 -2.48 0.09 1.52
CA ALA A 14 -3.56 -0.39 0.66
C ALA A 14 -3.25 -0.27 -0.84
N ALA A 15 -2.51 0.78 -1.24
CA ALA A 15 -2.12 0.97 -2.63
C ALA A 15 -1.07 -0.07 -3.07
N ILE A 16 -0.13 -0.39 -2.19
CA ILE A 16 0.86 -1.45 -2.43
C ILE A 16 0.18 -2.81 -2.54
N LEU A 17 -0.69 -3.13 -1.58
CA LEU A 17 -1.41 -4.41 -1.58
C LEU A 17 -2.26 -4.58 -2.83
N LYS A 18 -2.99 -3.54 -3.25
CA LYS A 18 -3.74 -3.55 -4.51
C LYS A 18 -2.84 -3.77 -5.72
N LYS A 19 -1.66 -3.14 -5.74
CA LYS A 19 -0.72 -3.28 -6.86
C LYS A 19 -0.09 -4.69 -6.91
N PHE A 20 0.08 -5.34 -5.76
CA PHE A 20 0.65 -6.68 -5.65
C PHE A 20 -0.35 -7.78 -5.99
N PHE A 21 -1.54 -7.75 -5.36
CA PHE A 21 -2.55 -8.80 -5.54
C PHE A 21 -3.43 -8.59 -6.77
N GLY A 22 -3.59 -7.34 -7.23
CA GLY A 22 -4.59 -7.00 -8.22
C GLY A 22 -6.01 -7.08 -7.66
N LEU A 23 -7.00 -7.23 -8.55
CA LEU A 23 -8.38 -7.53 -8.20
C LEU A 23 -8.75 -8.88 -8.82
N LEU A 24 -9.59 -9.63 -8.13
CA LEU A 24 -10.18 -10.84 -8.69
C LEU A 24 -11.21 -10.49 -9.80
N PRO A 25 -11.49 -11.39 -10.75
CA PRO A 25 -12.50 -11.15 -11.78
C PRO A 25 -13.88 -10.87 -11.15
N GLY A 26 -14.44 -9.69 -11.43
CA GLY A 26 -15.72 -9.25 -10.87
C GLY A 26 -15.63 -8.60 -9.50
N GLU A 27 -14.46 -8.59 -8.86
CA GLU A 27 -14.24 -7.91 -7.58
C GLU A 27 -14.12 -6.40 -7.77
N THR A 28 -14.81 -5.65 -6.91
CA THR A 28 -14.77 -4.20 -6.87
C THR A 28 -13.69 -3.69 -5.92
N LEU A 29 -13.29 -2.42 -6.09
CA LEU A 29 -12.40 -1.76 -5.13
C LEU A 29 -12.99 -1.70 -3.72
N PHE A 30 -14.31 -1.70 -3.60
CA PHE A 30 -14.99 -1.68 -2.32
C PHE A 30 -14.83 -3.01 -1.58
N GLU A 31 -15.00 -4.13 -2.28
CA GLU A 31 -14.83 -5.49 -1.73
C GLU A 31 -13.38 -5.72 -1.32
N PHE A 32 -12.42 -5.42 -2.20
CA PHE A 32 -11.00 -5.49 -1.88
C PHE A 32 -10.65 -4.66 -0.63
N SER A 33 -11.21 -3.44 -0.54
CA SER A 33 -11.00 -2.57 0.63
C SER A 33 -11.68 -3.09 1.89
N ALA A 34 -12.75 -3.88 1.76
CA ALA A 34 -13.44 -4.51 2.87
C ALA A 34 -12.61 -5.68 3.42
N GLU A 35 -12.05 -6.54 2.55
CA GLU A 35 -11.13 -7.61 2.96
C GLU A 35 -9.90 -7.05 3.69
N LEU A 36 -9.33 -5.96 3.17
CA LEU A 36 -8.23 -5.28 3.86
C LEU A 36 -8.64 -4.75 5.25
N LYS A 37 -9.90 -4.43 5.52
CA LYS A 37 -10.33 -3.97 6.85
C LYS A 37 -10.44 -5.11 7.87
N GLU A 38 -10.48 -6.36 7.44
CA GLU A 38 -10.46 -7.51 8.33
C GLU A 38 -9.08 -7.72 8.96
N LEU A 39 -8.02 -7.26 8.29
CA LEU A 39 -6.66 -7.25 8.81
C LEU A 39 -6.48 -6.14 9.86
N SER A 40 -5.80 -6.47 10.96
CA SER A 40 -5.35 -5.45 11.91
C SER A 40 -4.38 -4.46 11.24
N PRO A 41 -4.23 -3.24 11.78
CA PRO A 41 -3.26 -2.27 11.25
C PRO A 41 -1.85 -2.83 11.15
N LYS A 42 -1.44 -3.65 12.12
CA LYS A 42 -0.13 -4.31 12.14
C LYS A 42 0.01 -5.33 11.00
N GLU A 43 -0.93 -6.25 10.86
CA GLU A 43 -0.90 -7.27 9.80
C GLU A 43 -0.92 -6.64 8.41
N LYS A 44 -1.75 -5.61 8.22
CA LYS A 44 -1.80 -4.86 6.96
C LYS A 44 -0.47 -4.21 6.63
N ARG A 45 0.23 -3.68 7.64
CA ARG A 45 1.54 -3.07 7.46
C ARG A 45 2.59 -4.12 7.12
N GLU A 46 2.68 -5.21 7.87
CA GLU A 46 3.63 -6.29 7.61
C GLU A 46 3.43 -6.90 6.21
N LEU A 47 2.18 -7.14 5.81
CA LEU A 47 1.86 -7.63 4.47
C LEU A 47 2.25 -6.61 3.39
N ALA A 48 2.01 -5.33 3.63
CA ALA A 48 2.39 -4.28 2.69
C ALA A 48 3.91 -4.11 2.58
N GLU A 49 4.68 -4.32 3.65
CA GLU A 49 6.15 -4.31 3.63
C GLU A 49 6.70 -5.45 2.78
N LEU A 50 6.15 -6.66 2.92
CA LEU A 50 6.50 -7.81 2.08
C LEU A 50 6.17 -7.54 0.60
N ALA A 51 4.95 -7.09 0.32
CA ALA A 51 4.52 -6.75 -1.03
C ALA A 51 5.35 -5.60 -1.64
N ALA A 52 5.73 -4.60 -0.84
CA ALA A 52 6.57 -3.49 -1.28
C ALA A 52 7.95 -3.97 -1.73
N LYS A 53 8.54 -4.89 -0.94
CA LYS A 53 9.83 -5.50 -1.25
C LYS A 53 9.79 -6.28 -2.56
N GLU A 54 8.77 -7.12 -2.75
CA GLU A 54 8.61 -7.90 -3.99
C GLU A 54 8.38 -7.02 -5.22
N LEU A 55 7.64 -5.92 -5.07
CA LEU A 55 7.40 -4.95 -6.14
C LEU A 55 8.56 -3.98 -6.38
N GLY A 56 9.59 -3.97 -5.53
CA GLY A 56 10.67 -2.98 -5.57
C GLY A 56 10.21 -1.54 -5.35
N VAL A 57 9.15 -1.34 -4.55
CA VAL A 57 8.62 -0.01 -4.21
C VAL A 57 8.83 0.32 -2.73
N MET A 58 8.77 1.61 -2.39
CA MET A 58 8.89 2.06 -1.00
C MET A 58 7.51 2.18 -0.34
N LEU A 59 7.36 1.57 0.85
CA LEU A 59 6.21 1.79 1.72
C LEU A 59 6.31 3.16 2.41
N ALA A 60 5.22 3.91 2.40
CA ALA A 60 5.14 5.18 3.11
C ALA A 60 5.37 4.98 4.63
N PRO A 61 6.19 5.83 5.27
CA PRO A 61 6.30 5.83 6.73
C PRO A 61 4.94 6.17 7.35
N GLU A 62 4.63 5.61 8.53
CA GLU A 62 3.45 6.05 9.28
C GLU A 62 3.67 7.50 9.68
N MET A 63 2.95 8.42 9.04
CA MET A 63 2.91 9.78 9.54
C MET A 63 2.03 9.78 10.79
N PRO A 64 2.56 10.20 11.96
CA PRO A 64 1.72 10.44 13.12
C PRO A 64 0.68 11.50 12.74
N LYS A 65 -0.59 11.20 13.01
CA LYS A 65 -1.70 12.16 12.86
C LYS A 65 -1.63 13.25 13.91
#